data_AF-A0A8D8K212-F1
#
_entry.id   AF-A0A8D8K212-F1
#
_cell.length_a   1.000
_cell.length_b   1.000
_cell.length_c   1.000
_cell.angle_alpha   90.00
_cell.angle_beta   90.00
_cell.angle_gamma   90.00
#
_symmetry.space_group_name_H-M   'P 1'
#
loop_
_entity.id
_entity.type
_entity.pdbx_description
1 polymer ?
#
loop_
_entity_poly.entity_id
_entity_poly.type
_entity_poly.pdbx_seq_one_letter_code
_entity_poly.pdbx_strand_id
1 'polypeptide(L)'
;AHVAPVEVNIMVLANLILVPSDVYILTGDTVNFQVLQLKQGKLHEIALNNQYYLEIEDNSLATIKGNEAKGLKLGKTSVLLRDRNVPHDLASDDQSFKALLPKAFITIADPKKLTINLLPHYNWVT
;
A
#
# COMPACT_ATOMS: atom_id res chain seq x y z
N ALA A 1 -17.13 46.71 -1.64
CA ALA A 1 -17.32 45.42 -0.96
C ALA A 1 -16.15 44.53 -1.30
N HIS A 2 -15.35 44.11 -0.32
CA HIS A 2 -14.19 43.24 -0.51
C HIS A 2 -14.39 42.05 0.42
N VAL A 3 -14.74 40.88 -0.13
CA VAL A 3 -14.97 39.66 0.65
C VAL A 3 -13.63 38.96 0.78
N ALA A 4 -13.25 38.58 2.00
CA ALA A 4 -12.04 37.82 2.25
C ALA A 4 -12.14 36.44 1.58
N PRO A 5 -11.08 35.95 0.91
CA PRO A 5 -11.07 34.60 0.37
C PRO A 5 -11.28 33.59 1.50
N VAL A 6 -12.23 32.67 1.32
CA VAL A 6 -12.40 31.50 2.19
C VAL A 6 -11.82 30.31 1.44
N GLU A 7 -10.77 29.73 1.99
CA GLU A 7 -10.21 28.48 1.49
C GLU A 7 -11.04 27.32 2.05
N VAL A 8 -11.66 26.55 1.15
CA VAL A 8 -12.47 25.37 1.51
C VAL A 8 -11.68 24.12 1.12
N ASN A 9 -11.29 23.33 2.10
CA ASN A 9 -10.68 22.02 1.88
C ASN A 9 -11.76 20.96 1.67
N ILE A 10 -11.94 20.53 0.42
CA ILE A 10 -12.88 19.44 0.07
C ILE A 10 -12.14 18.10 0.15
N MET A 11 -12.60 17.21 1.02
CA MET A 11 -12.08 15.84 1.14
C MET A 11 -12.91 14.87 0.29
N VAL A 12 -12.28 14.19 -0.65
CA VAL A 12 -12.91 13.16 -1.49
C VAL A 12 -12.51 11.77 -0.97
N LEU A 13 -13.46 11.02 -0.40
CA LEU A 13 -13.27 9.61 -0.04
C LEU A 13 -13.27 8.78 -1.33
N ALA A 14 -12.11 8.28 -1.72
CA ALA A 14 -11.99 7.44 -2.91
C ALA A 14 -12.24 5.97 -2.56
N ASN A 15 -13.05 5.26 -3.37
CA ASN A 15 -13.26 3.81 -3.25
C ASN A 15 -12.05 3.06 -3.80
N LEU A 16 -10.90 3.21 -3.15
CA LEU A 16 -9.64 2.59 -3.54
C LEU A 16 -9.35 1.38 -2.66
N ILE A 17 -8.83 0.33 -3.29
CA ILE A 17 -8.51 -0.94 -2.65
C ILE A 17 -7.06 -1.26 -2.97
N LEU A 18 -6.30 -1.66 -1.95
CA LEU A 18 -4.96 -2.22 -2.11
C LEU A 18 -5.04 -3.74 -2.22
N VAL A 19 -4.36 -4.29 -3.22
CA VAL A 19 -4.27 -5.73 -3.47
C VAL A 19 -2.78 -6.12 -3.55
N PRO A 20 -2.31 -7.12 -2.77
CA PRO A 20 -3.05 -7.85 -1.76
C PRO A 20 -3.41 -6.99 -0.53
N SER A 21 -4.47 -7.35 0.21
CA SER A 21 -4.87 -6.63 1.43
C SER A 21 -4.12 -7.11 2.68
N ASP A 22 -3.71 -8.37 2.71
CA ASP A 22 -2.84 -8.94 3.74
C ASP A 22 -1.92 -9.96 3.07
N VAL A 23 -0.62 -9.90 3.36
CA VAL A 23 0.39 -10.77 2.75
C VAL A 23 1.45 -11.18 3.77
N TYR A 24 1.90 -12.42 3.63
CA TYR A 24 2.98 -13.00 4.42
C TYR A 24 4.18 -13.21 3.50
N ILE A 25 5.32 -12.64 3.88
CA ILE A 25 6.57 -12.71 3.10
C ILE A 25 7.74 -13.09 4.01
N LEU A 26 8.83 -13.58 3.41
CA LEU A 26 10.07 -13.81 4.14
C LEU A 26 10.94 -12.55 4.17
N THR A 27 11.97 -12.55 5.01
CA THR A 27 13.00 -11.50 4.98
C THR A 27 13.72 -11.52 3.64
N GLY A 28 13.79 -10.38 2.97
CA GLY A 28 14.39 -10.25 1.63
C GLY A 28 13.42 -10.42 0.47
N ASP A 29 12.24 -11.01 0.68
CA ASP A 29 11.21 -11.16 -0.34
C ASP A 29 10.59 -9.82 -0.72
N THR A 30 10.05 -9.76 -1.94
CA THR A 30 9.30 -8.61 -2.45
C THR A 30 7.87 -8.98 -2.81
N VAL A 31 6.98 -8.00 -2.67
CA VAL A 31 5.57 -8.10 -3.07
C VAL A 31 5.17 -6.84 -3.82
N ASN A 32 4.41 -7.01 -4.91
CA ASN A 32 3.89 -5.91 -5.70
C ASN A 32 2.43 -5.62 -5.32
N PHE A 33 2.14 -4.35 -5.05
CA PHE A 33 0.80 -3.87 -4.78
C PHE A 33 0.14 -3.28 -6.02
N GLN A 34 -1.14 -3.60 -6.17
CA GLN A 34 -2.05 -3.02 -7.14
C GLN A 34 -3.06 -2.15 -6.41
N VAL A 35 -3.42 -1.04 -7.05
CA VAL A 35 -4.47 -0.14 -6.56
C VAL A 35 -5.66 -0.28 -7.49
N LEU A 36 -6.82 -0.64 -6.93
CA LEU A 36 -8.07 -0.80 -7.66
C LEU A 36 -9.07 0.26 -7.22
N GLN A 37 -9.73 0.90 -8.18
CA GLN A 37 -10.82 1.83 -7.96
C GLN A 37 -12.17 1.17 -8.27
N LEU A 38 -13.10 1.21 -7.31
CA LEU A 38 -14.48 0.78 -7.55
C LEU A 38 -15.31 1.92 -8.18
N LYS A 39 -15.67 1.74 -9.45
CA LYS A 39 -16.50 2.68 -10.22
C LYS A 39 -17.66 1.93 -10.86
N GLN A 40 -18.90 2.38 -10.60
CA GLN A 40 -20.12 1.78 -11.18
C GLN A 40 -20.21 0.25 -10.99
N GLY A 41 -19.80 -0.25 -9.82
CA GLY A 41 -19.82 -1.69 -9.51
C GLY A 41 -18.71 -2.51 -10.16
N LYS A 42 -17.75 -1.88 -10.85
CA LYS A 42 -16.58 -2.54 -11.45
C LYS A 42 -15.28 -2.04 -10.84
N LEU A 43 -14.31 -2.95 -10.71
CA LEU A 43 -12.96 -2.64 -10.27
C LEU A 43 -12.10 -2.26 -11.48
N HIS A 44 -11.44 -1.12 -11.40
CA HIS A 44 -10.50 -0.64 -12.39
C HIS A 44 -9.13 -0.48 -11.75
N GLU A 45 -8.11 -1.08 -12.35
CA GLU A 45 -6.74 -0.85 -11.91
C GLU A 45 -6.34 0.60 -12.21
N ILE A 46 -5.75 1.26 -11.22
CA ILE A 46 -5.16 2.58 -11.37
C ILE A 46 -3.66 2.47 -11.18
N ALA A 47 -2.91 3.10 -12.08
CA ALA A 47 -1.47 3.20 -11.95
C ALA A 47 -1.12 4.18 -10.81
N LEU A 48 -0.12 3.82 -9.99
CA LEU A 48 0.50 4.81 -9.11
C LEU A 48 1.09 5.91 -9.99
N ASN A 49 0.65 7.14 -9.77
CA ASN A 49 0.95 8.28 -10.61
C ASN A 49 1.37 9.46 -9.72
N ASN A 50 1.29 10.68 -10.24
CA ASN A 50 1.62 11.86 -9.45
C ASN A 50 0.64 12.13 -8.29
N GLN A 51 -0.57 11.55 -8.33
CA GLN A 51 -1.59 11.76 -7.30
C GLN A 51 -1.47 10.72 -6.18
N TYR A 52 -1.37 9.43 -6.52
CA TYR A 52 -1.34 8.36 -5.53
C TYR A 52 0.06 7.75 -5.36
N TYR A 53 0.47 7.56 -4.11
CA TYR A 53 1.72 6.88 -3.76
C TYR A 53 1.53 5.96 -2.55
N LEU A 54 2.40 4.96 -2.43
CA LEU A 54 2.39 4.05 -1.29
C LEU A 54 3.44 4.47 -0.26
N GLU A 55 3.10 4.30 1.00
CA GLU A 55 3.95 4.58 2.15
C GLU A 55 3.90 3.39 3.11
N ILE A 56 5.03 3.10 3.78
CA ILE A 56 5.09 2.10 4.84
C ILE A 56 5.08 2.80 6.20
N GLU A 57 4.28 2.28 7.13
CA GLU A 57 4.18 2.81 8.49
C GLU A 57 5.48 2.62 9.28
N ASP A 58 6.06 1.41 9.26
CA ASP A 58 7.34 1.11 9.92
C ASP A 58 8.44 0.73 8.90
N ASN A 59 9.29 1.71 8.58
CA ASN A 59 10.42 1.56 7.65
C ASN A 59 11.56 0.67 8.19
N SER A 60 11.55 0.28 9.47
CA SER A 60 12.52 -0.66 10.03
C SER A 60 12.19 -2.12 9.69
N LEU A 61 10.91 -2.41 9.41
CA LEU A 61 10.41 -3.74 9.11
C LEU A 61 10.33 -4.01 7.60
N ALA A 62 9.99 -3.01 6.81
CA ALA A 62 9.89 -3.12 5.36
C ALA A 62 10.19 -1.78 4.67
N THR A 63 10.52 -1.82 3.38
CA THR A 63 10.72 -0.63 2.53
C THR A 63 9.88 -0.73 1.27
N ILE A 64 9.45 0.39 0.70
CA ILE A 64 8.62 0.43 -0.51
C ILE A 64 9.23 1.34 -1.58
N LYS A 65 9.24 0.87 -2.82
CA LYS A 65 9.67 1.63 -3.98
C LYS A 65 8.65 1.49 -5.10
N GLY A 66 7.90 2.56 -5.36
CA GLY A 66 6.78 2.51 -6.29
C GLY A 66 5.69 1.57 -5.75
N ASN A 67 5.46 0.48 -6.46
CA ASN A 67 4.48 -0.55 -6.09
C ASN A 67 5.09 -1.74 -5.35
N GLU A 68 6.42 -1.84 -5.32
CA GLU A 68 7.12 -3.00 -4.77
C GLU A 68 7.53 -2.75 -3.32
N ALA A 69 7.02 -3.56 -2.40
CA ALA A 69 7.45 -3.58 -1.02
C ALA A 69 8.40 -4.74 -0.77
N LYS A 70 9.44 -4.51 0.04
CA LYS A 70 10.45 -5.48 0.42
C LYS A 70 10.48 -5.68 1.93
N GLY A 71 10.45 -6.93 2.37
CA GLY A 71 10.61 -7.29 3.78
C GLY A 71 12.06 -7.16 4.23
N LEU A 72 12.30 -6.47 5.34
CA LEU A 72 13.64 -6.25 5.92
C LEU A 72 13.85 -7.06 7.20
N LYS A 73 12.87 -7.01 8.11
CA LYS A 73 12.96 -7.64 9.44
C LYS A 73 11.63 -8.24 9.83
N LEU A 74 11.69 -9.29 10.65
CA LEU A 74 10.52 -9.95 11.24
C LEU A 74 9.62 -8.94 11.97
N GLY A 75 8.33 -9.01 11.70
CA GLY A 75 7.34 -8.11 12.26
C GLY A 75 6.12 -7.94 11.37
N LYS A 76 5.20 -7.09 11.80
CA LYS A 76 4.00 -6.73 11.03
C LYS A 76 3.97 -5.23 10.86
N THR A 77 3.76 -4.79 9.62
CA THR A 77 3.66 -3.37 9.25
C THR A 77 2.48 -3.16 8.30
N SER A 78 2.06 -1.92 8.14
CA SER A 78 0.99 -1.54 7.21
C SER A 78 1.55 -0.73 6.04
N VAL A 79 0.96 -0.98 4.86
CA VAL A 79 1.16 -0.18 3.66
C VAL A 79 -0.06 0.72 3.49
N LEU A 80 0.17 2.01 3.39
CA LEU A 80 -0.84 3.04 3.30
C LEU A 80 -0.86 3.62 1.88
N LEU A 81 -2.05 3.80 1.33
CA LEU A 81 -2.24 4.55 0.09
C LEU A 81 -2.46 6.03 0.42
N ARG A 82 -1.58 6.89 -0.08
CA ARG A 82 -1.62 8.34 0.13
C ARG A 82 -2.00 9.06 -1.15
N ASP A 83 -2.76 10.14 -1.01
CA ASP A 83 -3.04 11.12 -2.06
C ASP A 83 -2.20 12.38 -1.81
N ARG A 84 -1.42 12.83 -2.79
CA ARG A 84 -0.58 14.03 -2.70
C ARG A 84 -1.37 15.32 -2.56
N ASN A 85 -2.64 15.32 -2.95
CA ASN A 85 -3.51 16.49 -2.84
C ASN A 85 -4.09 16.65 -1.43
N VAL A 86 -3.88 15.67 -0.53
CA VAL A 86 -4.33 15.75 0.86
C VAL A 86 -3.15 16.25 1.72
N PRO A 87 -3.28 17.42 2.39
CA PRO A 87 -2.23 17.96 3.25
C PRO A 87 -1.78 16.95 4.31
N HIS A 88 -0.46 16.78 4.44
CA HIS A 88 0.14 15.80 5.33
C HIS A 88 -0.18 16.10 6.81
N ASP A 89 -0.36 17.38 7.12
CA ASP A 89 -0.57 17.96 8.45
C ASP A 89 -1.90 17.53 9.08
N LEU A 90 -2.92 17.24 8.25
CA LEU A 90 -4.21 16.69 8.68
C LEU A 90 -4.16 15.16 8.89
N ALA A 91 -3.16 14.50 8.32
CA ALA A 91 -3.05 13.04 8.33
C ALA A 91 -1.96 12.51 9.29
N SER A 92 -1.13 13.38 9.87
CA SER A 92 -0.08 13.00 10.81
C SER A 92 -0.57 12.93 12.26
N ASP A 93 -1.44 13.85 12.68
CA ASP A 93 -1.83 14.02 14.09
C ASP A 93 -3.18 13.37 14.44
N ASP A 94 -4.11 13.31 13.49
CA ASP A 94 -5.41 12.68 13.71
C ASP A 94 -5.39 11.19 13.34
N GLN A 95 -5.38 10.32 14.35
CA GLN A 95 -5.51 8.86 14.17
C GLN A 95 -6.79 8.47 13.40
N SER A 96 -7.83 9.32 13.46
CA SER A 96 -9.07 9.16 12.70
C SER A 96 -8.84 9.22 11.19
N PHE A 97 -7.96 10.11 10.70
CA PHE A 97 -7.65 10.21 9.26
C PHE A 97 -6.82 9.01 8.77
N LYS A 98 -5.86 8.53 9.58
CA LYS A 98 -5.11 7.29 9.25
C LYS A 98 -6.02 6.06 9.16
N ALA A 99 -7.08 6.01 9.96
CA ALA A 99 -8.05 4.92 9.90
C ALA A 99 -8.91 4.92 8.62
N LEU A 100 -9.06 6.07 7.96
CA LEU A 100 -9.82 6.22 6.71
C LEU A 100 -9.02 5.89 5.46
N LEU A 101 -7.69 5.85 5.54
CA LEU A 101 -6.83 5.53 4.40
C LEU A 101 -6.91 4.04 4.05
N PRO A 102 -7.00 3.70 2.76
CA PRO A 102 -6.85 2.32 2.31
C PRO A 102 -5.49 1.78 2.78
N LYS A 103 -5.54 0.64 3.47
CA LYS A 103 -4.35 -0.01 4.03
C LYS A 103 -4.30 -1.49 3.70
N ALA A 104 -3.08 -1.96 3.49
CA ALA A 104 -2.75 -3.37 3.40
C ALA A 104 -1.76 -3.76 4.51
N PHE A 105 -1.70 -5.03 4.85
CA PHE A 105 -0.79 -5.54 5.87
C PHE A 105 0.31 -6.40 5.24
N ILE A 106 1.53 -6.22 5.72
CA ILE A 106 2.67 -7.08 5.42
C ILE A 106 3.12 -7.70 6.73
N THR A 107 3.16 -9.03 6.76
CA THR A 107 3.72 -9.79 7.87
C THR A 107 5.00 -10.48 7.39
N ILE A 108 6.14 -10.06 7.93
CA ILE A 108 7.44 -10.67 7.68
C ILE A 108 7.64 -11.74 8.75
N ALA A 109 7.68 -13.01 8.33
CA ALA A 109 7.75 -14.15 9.23
C ALA A 109 8.72 -15.22 8.71
N ASP A 110 9.27 -16.01 9.63
CA ASP A 110 10.07 -17.17 9.26
C ASP A 110 9.19 -18.32 8.74
N PRO A 111 9.67 -19.06 7.73
CA PRO A 111 8.90 -20.16 7.18
C PRO A 111 8.96 -21.36 8.14
N LYS A 112 7.80 -21.95 8.44
CA LYS A 112 7.75 -23.25 9.14
C LYS A 112 8.10 -24.41 8.21
N LYS A 113 7.78 -24.29 6.94
CA LYS A 113 8.04 -25.30 5.90
C LYS A 113 8.08 -24.61 4.54
N LEU A 114 9.11 -24.87 3.75
CA LEU A 114 9.19 -24.49 2.34
C LEU A 114 9.00 -25.73 1.48
N THR A 115 8.16 -25.64 0.46
CA THR A 115 7.92 -26.73 -0.50
C THR A 115 8.14 -26.17 -1.90
N ILE A 116 8.93 -26.88 -2.70
CA ILE A 116 9.18 -26.53 -4.09
C ILE A 116 8.34 -27.49 -4.94
N ASN A 117 7.44 -26.95 -5.76
CA ASN A 117 6.68 -27.72 -6.73
C ASN A 117 7.31 -27.53 -8.11
N LEU A 118 7.89 -28.60 -8.65
CA LEU A 118 8.47 -28.61 -9.99
C LEU A 118 7.46 -29.23 -10.95
N LEU A 119 7.02 -28.45 -11.94
CA LEU A 119 6.26 -28.98 -13.07
C LEU A 119 7.23 -29.73 -14.01
N PRO A 120 6.81 -30.86 -14.60
CA PRO A 120 7.61 -31.53 -15.62
C PRO A 120 8.01 -30.55 -16.72
N HIS A 121 9.28 -30.61 -17.15
CA HIS A 121 9.89 -29.78 -18.20
C HIS A 121 10.28 -28.33 -17.83
N TYR A 122 10.14 -27.89 -16.57
CA TYR A 122 10.74 -26.63 -16.09
C TYR A 122 12.10 -26.89 -15.41
N ASN A 123 13.19 -26.77 -16.18
CA ASN A 123 14.56 -26.87 -15.65
C ASN A 123 14.95 -25.54 -14.98
N TRP A 124 15.20 -25.58 -13.67
CA TRP A 124 15.53 -24.43 -12.82
C TRP A 124 17.03 -24.31 -12.51
N VAL A 125 17.85 -25.18 -13.12
CA VAL A 125 19.31 -25.20 -13.01
C VAL A 125 19.89 -25.35 -14.43
N THR A 126 20.72 -24.39 -14.83
CA THR A 126 21.70 -24.48 -15.92
C THR A 126 23.08 -24.24 -15.35
#